data_AF-A0A2N1VAE8-F1
#
_entry.id   AF-A0A2N1VAE8-F1
#
_cell.length_a   1.000
_cell.length_b   1.000
_cell.length_c   1.000
_cell.angle_alpha   90.00
_cell.angle_beta   90.00
_cell.angle_gamma   90.00
#
_symmetry.space_group_name_H-M   'P 1'
#
loop_
_entity.id
_entity.type
_entity.pdbx_description
1 polymer ?
#
loop_
_entity_poly.entity_id
_entity_poly.type
_entity_poly.pdbx_seq_one_letter_code
_entity_poly.pdbx_strand_id
1 'polypeptide(L)'
;MKRAILFFALFFLVSSAGIFAQGRMTREERVKQYQERLKLNADQTKKVDAIFVKMEQKTQKMRDSGNRENFREEMTKINKETNDQIMKILKPAQKEELKKMIEERMNRMPGQGQGRNRQQ
;
A
#
# COMPACT_ATOMS: atom_id res chain seq x y z
N MET A 1 43.31 -21.65 -12.45
CA MET A 1 43.59 -20.24 -12.81
C MET A 1 42.60 -19.86 -13.91
N LYS A 2 41.54 -19.12 -13.57
CA LYS A 2 41.34 -17.69 -13.91
C LYS A 2 40.81 -17.46 -15.34
N ARG A 3 39.52 -17.11 -15.40
CA ARG A 3 38.88 -16.07 -16.24
C ARG A 3 39.05 -16.16 -17.76
N ALA A 4 38.00 -16.60 -18.44
CA ALA A 4 37.63 -16.09 -19.75
C ALA A 4 36.28 -15.38 -19.62
N ILE A 5 36.39 -14.07 -19.47
CA ILE A 5 35.33 -13.08 -19.58
C ILE A 5 35.12 -12.81 -21.10
N LEU A 6 33.89 -12.44 -21.49
CA LEU A 6 33.47 -11.79 -22.76
C LEU A 6 33.25 -12.68 -24.00
N PHE A 7 32.00 -13.11 -24.18
CA PHE A 7 31.24 -12.95 -25.43
C PHE A 7 29.76 -12.69 -25.04
N PHE A 8 29.37 -11.44 -24.76
CA PHE A 8 28.81 -10.45 -25.69
C PHE A 8 27.44 -10.84 -26.28
N ALA A 9 26.43 -10.08 -25.84
CA ALA A 9 25.23 -9.70 -26.59
C ALA A 9 24.23 -10.79 -27.02
N LEU A 10 23.32 -11.17 -26.12
CA LEU A 10 21.88 -11.30 -26.44
C LEU A 10 21.08 -11.47 -25.14
N PHE A 11 19.90 -10.87 -25.06
CA PHE A 11 18.96 -10.88 -23.92
C PHE A 11 19.20 -9.87 -22.77
N PHE A 12 19.69 -8.69 -23.12
CA PHE A 12 19.42 -7.45 -22.36
C PHE A 12 18.32 -6.62 -23.08
N LEU A 13 17.21 -7.26 -23.42
CA LEU A 13 16.10 -6.62 -24.13
C LEU A 13 14.78 -7.22 -23.63
N VAL A 14 13.81 -6.33 -23.32
CA VAL A 14 12.50 -6.57 -22.68
C VAL A 14 12.59 -6.53 -21.14
N SER A 15 12.50 -5.39 -20.46
CA SER A 15 11.29 -4.55 -20.44
C SER A 15 11.61 -3.12 -19.96
N SER A 16 11.86 -2.20 -20.90
CA SER A 16 11.70 -0.77 -20.66
C SER A 16 10.32 -0.33 -21.19
N ALA A 17 9.26 -0.65 -20.44
CA ALA A 17 7.95 -0.02 -20.59
C ALA A 17 7.15 -0.23 -19.30
N GLY A 18 7.10 0.78 -18.45
CA GLY A 18 6.37 0.71 -17.17
C GLY A 18 6.72 1.82 -16.18
N ILE A 19 7.77 2.59 -16.45
CA ILE A 19 8.02 3.87 -15.79
C ILE A 19 6.97 4.85 -16.37
N PHE A 20 6.20 5.54 -15.51
CA PHE A 20 5.21 6.61 -15.82
C PHE A 20 3.70 6.29 -15.87
N ALA A 21 3.21 5.39 -15.02
CA ALA A 21 1.81 5.49 -14.56
C ALA A 21 1.67 5.02 -13.10
N GLN A 22 2.26 5.74 -12.15
CA GLN A 22 1.83 5.61 -10.75
C GLN A 22 0.50 6.37 -10.58
N GLY A 23 -0.52 5.90 -11.29
CA GLY A 23 -1.89 6.37 -11.12
C GLY A 23 -2.32 6.15 -9.67
N ARG A 24 -3.03 7.12 -9.10
CA ARG A 24 -3.65 6.92 -7.80
C ARG A 24 -4.67 5.80 -7.94
N MET A 25 -4.42 4.68 -7.27
CA MET A 25 -5.35 3.55 -7.21
C MET A 25 -6.75 4.04 -6.81
N THR A 26 -7.76 3.63 -7.57
CA THR A 26 -9.17 3.98 -7.30
C THR A 26 -9.70 3.23 -6.07
N ARG A 27 -10.87 3.63 -5.56
CA ARG A 27 -11.53 2.91 -4.47
C ARG A 27 -11.86 1.48 -4.88
N GLU A 28 -12.41 1.31 -6.08
CA GLU A 28 -12.84 0.02 -6.63
C GLU A 28 -11.65 -0.93 -6.80
N GLU A 29 -10.53 -0.43 -7.32
CA GLU A 29 -9.28 -1.19 -7.42
C GLU A 29 -8.74 -1.59 -6.05
N ARG A 30 -8.84 -0.69 -5.06
CA ARG A 30 -8.40 -0.99 -3.70
C ARG A 30 -9.28 -2.04 -3.03
N VAL A 31 -10.60 -1.97 -3.20
CA VAL A 31 -11.53 -3.00 -2.73
C VAL A 31 -11.20 -4.34 -3.37
N LYS A 32 -10.99 -4.37 -4.69
CA LYS A 32 -10.62 -5.57 -5.43
C LYS A 32 -9.31 -6.17 -4.92
N GLN A 33 -8.30 -5.33 -4.69
CA GLN A 33 -7.03 -5.78 -4.10
C GLN A 33 -7.22 -6.41 -2.71
N TYR A 34 -8.04 -5.80 -1.85
CA TYR A 34 -8.33 -6.35 -0.52
C TYR A 34 -9.13 -7.65 -0.61
N GLN A 35 -10.10 -7.72 -1.52
CA GLN A 35 -10.89 -8.92 -1.78
C GLN A 35 -10.00 -10.09 -2.18
N GLU A 36 -9.08 -9.88 -3.12
CA GLU A 36 -8.16 -10.91 -3.63
C GLU A 36 -7.14 -11.34 -2.58
N ARG A 37 -6.43 -10.39 -1.95
CA ARG A 37 -5.38 -10.71 -0.96
C ARG A 37 -5.93 -11.34 0.31
N LEU A 38 -7.02 -10.77 0.85
CA LEU A 38 -7.61 -11.25 2.10
C LEU A 38 -8.66 -12.34 1.88
N LYS A 39 -8.92 -12.73 0.63
CA LYS A 39 -9.93 -13.72 0.25
C LYS A 39 -11.28 -13.40 0.90
N LEU A 40 -11.73 -12.16 0.75
CA LEU A 40 -12.96 -11.67 1.38
C LEU A 40 -14.18 -12.32 0.73
N ASN A 41 -15.18 -12.65 1.55
CA ASN A 41 -16.51 -13.00 1.02
C ASN A 41 -17.31 -11.74 0.66
N ALA A 42 -18.46 -11.92 0.00
CA ALA A 42 -19.29 -10.81 -0.48
C ALA A 42 -19.66 -9.78 0.62
N ASP A 43 -20.01 -10.26 1.82
CA ASP A 43 -20.38 -9.38 2.93
C ASP A 43 -19.20 -8.60 3.49
N GLN A 44 -18.03 -9.24 3.62
CA GLN A 44 -16.80 -8.58 4.02
C GLN A 44 -16.36 -7.55 2.97
N THR A 45 -16.46 -7.88 1.68
CA THR A 45 -16.15 -6.94 0.59
C THR A 45 -17.04 -5.70 0.65
N LYS A 46 -18.36 -5.86 0.81
CA LYS A 46 -19.30 -4.74 0.98
C LYS A 46 -18.95 -3.85 2.19
N LYS A 47 -18.54 -4.46 3.31
CA LYS A 47 -18.13 -3.72 4.51
C LYS A 47 -16.80 -2.98 4.31
N VAL A 48 -15.82 -3.59 3.66
CA VAL A 48 -14.54 -2.93 3.29
C VAL A 48 -14.79 -1.76 2.36
N ASP A 49 -15.66 -1.94 1.37
CA ASP A 49 -16.04 -0.90 0.42
C ASP A 49 -16.66 0.32 1.12
N ALA A 50 -17.58 0.09 2.07
CA ALA A 50 -18.17 1.14 2.89
C ALA A 50 -17.15 1.83 3.82
N ILE A 51 -16.15 1.09 4.33
CA ILE A 51 -15.05 1.67 5.12
C ILE A 51 -14.20 2.60 4.23
N PHE A 52 -13.92 2.22 2.99
CA PHE A 52 -13.17 3.08 2.08
C PHE A 52 -13.95 4.33 1.64
N VAL A 53 -15.28 4.28 1.50
CA VAL A 53 -16.09 5.53 1.32
C VAL A 53 -15.82 6.51 2.46
N LYS A 54 -15.90 6.02 3.71
CA LYS A 54 -15.70 6.87 4.89
C LYS A 54 -14.28 7.42 4.96
N MET A 55 -13.29 6.60 4.61
CA MET A 55 -11.89 7.03 4.52
C MET A 55 -11.75 8.15 3.47
N GLU A 56 -12.32 8.01 2.28
CA GLU A 56 -12.26 9.04 1.24
C GLU A 56 -12.93 10.34 1.66
N GLN A 57 -14.11 10.26 2.27
CA GLN A 57 -14.80 11.43 2.82
C GLN A 57 -13.95 12.15 3.89
N LYS A 58 -13.31 11.40 4.79
CA LYS A 58 -12.39 11.97 5.79
C LYS A 58 -11.16 12.62 5.15
N THR A 59 -10.57 11.95 4.17
CA THR A 59 -9.43 12.49 3.42
C THR A 59 -9.82 13.75 2.66
N GLN A 60 -11.01 13.81 2.07
CA GLN A 60 -11.50 14.99 1.37
C GLN A 60 -11.70 16.15 2.34
N LYS A 61 -12.40 15.94 3.45
CA LYS A 61 -12.58 16.96 4.50
C LYS A 61 -11.26 17.50 5.02
N MET A 62 -10.27 16.62 5.24
CA MET A 62 -8.94 17.02 5.68
C MET A 62 -8.22 17.86 4.60
N ARG A 63 -8.38 17.54 3.31
CA ARG A 63 -7.82 18.37 2.23
C ARG A 63 -8.48 19.74 2.15
N ASP A 64 -9.80 19.76 2.29
CA ASP A 64 -10.60 20.98 2.21
C ASP A 64 -10.33 21.92 3.40
N SER A 65 -9.86 21.39 4.54
CA SER A 65 -9.51 22.21 5.72
C SER A 65 -8.27 23.11 5.50
N GLY A 66 -7.44 22.80 4.49
CA GLY A 66 -6.21 23.55 4.21
C GLY A 66 -5.10 23.39 5.25
N ASN A 67 -5.29 22.57 6.30
CA ASN A 67 -4.28 22.36 7.34
C ASN A 67 -3.13 21.47 6.83
N ARG A 68 -2.12 22.10 6.24
CA ARG A 68 -0.96 21.42 5.67
C ARG A 68 0.05 20.94 6.72
N GLU A 69 0.11 21.60 7.87
CA GLU A 69 1.08 21.27 8.93
C GLU A 69 0.82 19.88 9.51
N ASN A 70 -0.46 19.57 9.76
CA ASN A 70 -0.86 18.30 10.38
C ASN A 70 -1.28 17.24 9.35
N PHE A 71 -1.19 17.53 8.06
CA PHE A 71 -1.66 16.66 6.98
C PHE A 71 -1.13 15.23 7.11
N ARG A 72 0.17 15.08 7.42
CA ARG A 72 0.81 13.76 7.54
C ARG A 72 0.26 12.97 8.73
N GLU A 73 0.10 13.62 9.88
CA GLU A 73 -0.40 12.99 11.09
C GLU A 73 -1.87 12.60 10.94
N GLU A 74 -2.70 13.52 10.43
CA GLU A 74 -4.11 13.25 10.16
C GLU A 74 -4.29 12.12 9.14
N MET A 75 -3.48 12.10 8.08
CA MET A 75 -3.51 11.01 7.11
C MET A 75 -3.08 9.67 7.73
N THR A 76 -2.08 9.69 8.62
CA THR A 76 -1.67 8.49 9.38
C THR A 76 -2.80 7.99 10.27
N LYS A 77 -3.49 8.90 10.96
CA LYS A 77 -4.65 8.60 11.81
C LYS A 77 -5.80 8.01 10.98
N ILE A 78 -6.17 8.62 9.86
CA ILE A 78 -7.22 8.12 8.95
C ILE A 78 -6.87 6.70 8.47
N ASN A 79 -5.62 6.45 8.07
CA ASN A 79 -5.18 5.12 7.64
C ASN A 79 -5.26 4.10 8.79
N LYS A 80 -4.81 4.47 10.00
CA LYS A 80 -4.89 3.60 11.18
C LYS A 80 -6.35 3.25 11.51
N GLU A 81 -7.22 4.25 11.60
CA GLU A 81 -8.65 4.04 11.86
C GLU A 81 -9.30 3.13 10.81
N THR A 82 -8.94 3.31 9.55
CA THR A 82 -9.40 2.46 8.44
C THR A 82 -8.97 1.02 8.64
N ASN A 83 -7.68 0.78 8.92
CA ASN A 83 -7.16 -0.56 9.17
C ASN A 83 -7.80 -1.22 10.41
N ASP A 84 -8.02 -0.46 11.49
CA ASP A 84 -8.66 -0.94 12.70
C ASP A 84 -10.13 -1.35 12.44
N GLN A 85 -10.86 -0.60 11.59
CA GLN A 85 -12.21 -0.96 11.19
C GLN A 85 -12.24 -2.23 10.33
N ILE A 86 -11.30 -2.37 9.39
CA ILE A 86 -11.19 -3.58 8.57
C ILE A 86 -10.85 -4.78 9.46
N MET A 87 -9.89 -4.66 10.37
CA MET A 87 -9.53 -5.72 11.33
C MET A 87 -10.74 -6.30 12.07
N LYS A 88 -11.70 -5.47 12.47
CA LYS A 88 -12.89 -5.91 13.21
C LYS A 88 -13.82 -6.85 12.41
N ILE A 89 -13.78 -6.79 11.08
CA ILE A 89 -14.65 -7.59 10.20
C ILE A 89 -13.95 -8.81 9.60
N LEU A 90 -12.66 -9.01 9.89
CA LEU A 90 -11.84 -10.10 9.37
C LEU A 90 -11.80 -11.31 10.31
N LYS A 91 -11.66 -12.50 9.71
CA LYS A 91 -11.32 -13.74 10.41
C LYS A 91 -9.83 -13.75 10.80
N PRO A 92 -9.41 -14.56 11.80
CA PRO A 92 -8.03 -14.57 12.29
C PRO A 92 -6.96 -14.70 11.19
N ALA A 93 -7.12 -15.64 10.25
CA ALA A 93 -6.16 -15.82 9.15
C ALA A 93 -6.05 -14.59 8.22
N GLN A 94 -7.16 -13.88 7.99
CA GLN A 94 -7.19 -12.67 7.17
C GLN A 94 -6.54 -11.49 7.89
N LYS A 95 -6.63 -11.42 9.23
CA LYS A 95 -5.97 -10.39 10.03
C LYS A 95 -4.45 -10.46 9.88
N GLU A 96 -3.88 -11.65 9.87
CA GLU A 96 -2.43 -11.82 9.67
C GLU A 96 -1.98 -11.33 8.29
N GLU A 97 -2.73 -11.63 7.23
CA GLU A 97 -2.44 -11.10 5.89
C GLU A 97 -2.57 -9.57 5.84
N LEU A 98 -3.58 -9.00 6.52
CA LEU A 98 -3.71 -7.54 6.62
C LEU A 98 -2.51 -6.89 7.34
N LYS A 99 -1.97 -7.53 8.39
CA LYS A 99 -0.75 -7.02 9.05
C LYS A 99 0.43 -6.98 8.08
N LYS A 100 0.64 -8.06 7.31
CA LYS A 100 1.70 -8.11 6.29
C LYS A 100 1.52 -7.01 5.24
N MET A 101 0.29 -6.81 4.75
CA MET A 101 -0.02 -5.71 3.83
C MET A 101 0.33 -4.33 4.39
N ILE A 102 0.10 -4.11 5.69
CA ILE A 102 0.44 -2.85 6.37
C ILE A 102 1.95 -2.71 6.48
N GLU A 103 2.65 -3.75 6.91
CA GLU A 103 4.11 -3.78 7.04
C GLU A 103 4.81 -3.55 5.70
N GLU A 104 4.38 -4.24 4.64
CA GLU A 104 4.86 -4.01 3.26
C GLU A 104 4.71 -2.54 2.84
N ARG A 105 3.59 -1.91 3.19
CA ARG A 105 3.35 -0.50 2.88
C ARG A 105 4.29 0.43 3.65
N MET A 106 4.53 0.15 4.93
CA MET A 106 5.47 0.90 5.75
C MET A 106 6.90 0.78 5.21
N ASN A 107 7.32 -0.42 4.82
CA ASN A 107 8.64 -0.69 4.25
C ASN A 107 8.85 0.00 2.89
N ARG A 108 7.77 0.24 2.13
CA ARG A 108 7.80 0.95 0.84
C ARG A 108 7.78 2.48 0.97
N MET A 109 7.59 3.06 2.15
CA MET A 109 7.66 4.51 2.33
C MET A 109 9.13 4.98 2.30
N PRO A 110 9.57 5.71 1.26
CA PRO A 110 10.92 6.27 1.21
C PRO A 110 11.07 7.26 2.37
N GLY A 111 11.94 6.95 3.33
CA GLY A 111 12.21 7.79 4.50
C GLY A 111 12.09 7.12 5.88
N GLN A 112 11.66 5.85 5.98
CA GLN A 112 11.71 5.10 7.25
C GLN A 112 12.69 3.90 7.25
N GLY A 113 13.08 3.38 6.09
CA GLY A 113 13.94 2.19 6.00
C GLY A 113 15.43 2.45 5.70
N GLN A 114 15.83 3.70 5.41
CA GLN A 114 17.17 4.01 4.89
C GLN A 114 17.97 4.94 5.81
N GLY A 115 17.83 4.76 7.12
CA GLY A 115 18.66 5.41 8.14
C GLY A 115 19.37 4.43 9.09
N ARG A 116 19.11 3.12 8.98
CA ARG A 116 19.61 2.13 9.96
C ARG A 116 20.83 1.31 9.52
N ASN A 117 21.34 1.51 8.30
CA ASN A 117 22.52 0.83 7.75
C ASN A 117 23.56 1.80 7.18
N ARG A 118 23.56 3.07 7.61
CA ARG A 118 24.54 4.07 7.14
C ARG A 118 25.24 4.83 8.27
N GLN A 119 25.35 4.22 9.44
CA GLN A 119 26.33 4.60 10.45
C GLN A 119 26.94 3.30 11.02
N GLN A 120 28.17 3.07 10.58
CA GLN A 120 29.32 2.44 11.27
C GLN A 120 29.08 1.16 12.08
#